data_AF-A0A0D2LJG3-F1
#
_entry.id   AF-A0A0D2LJG3-F1
#
_cell.length_a   1.000
_cell.length_b   1.000
_cell.length_c   1.000
_cell.angle_alpha   90.00
_cell.angle_beta   90.00
_cell.angle_gamma   90.00
#
_symmetry.space_group_name_H-M   'P 1'
#
loop_
_entity.id
_entity.type
_entity.pdbx_description
1 polymer ?
#
loop_
_entity_poly.entity_id
_entity_poly.type
_entity_poly.pdbx_seq_one_letter_code
_entity_poly.pdbx_strand_id
1 'polypeptide(L)'
;MATTMMKMRTAPTGCRAAAPRVAAPKATRTPAALRRPTLAARAASAPAASAPVVDTTQTPAAQGFTMPGEFEKHAGCWMGWPYDKYLWREDALPAKKQYAAVAKTISQFEPVTMWADPSVVEEAKGYLADAPNVSVVAMPINDGWLRDWGPTCIARTNPETGKREVAGVHWDYDCYGAPGKIRDGRPAMMPNWDKDYAAGRAVLEHYGLPVFECPLHLEGGSIHSDGQG
;
A
#
# COMPACT_ATOMS: atom_id res chain seq x y z
N MET A 1 -40.14 24.20 9.74
CA MET A 1 -41.10 23.70 10.73
C MET A 1 -40.42 22.61 11.55
N ALA A 2 -40.45 22.74 12.90
CA ALA A 2 -39.88 21.86 13.95
C ALA A 2 -38.35 21.63 13.90
N THR A 3 -37.46 22.28 14.67
CA THR A 3 -37.33 22.59 16.12
C THR A 3 -37.15 21.35 17.00
N THR A 4 -35.95 21.15 17.56
CA THR A 4 -35.68 21.19 19.02
C THR A 4 -34.19 21.02 19.36
N MET A 5 -33.61 22.06 19.97
CA MET A 5 -32.39 22.05 20.78
C MET A 5 -32.68 21.50 22.18
N MET A 6 -31.71 20.86 22.85
CA MET A 6 -31.77 20.67 24.29
C MET A 6 -30.46 21.04 25.00
N LYS A 7 -30.66 21.74 26.12
CA LYS A 7 -29.75 22.60 26.88
C LYS A 7 -28.87 21.85 27.89
N MET A 8 -27.72 22.46 28.18
CA MET A 8 -26.93 22.31 29.40
C MET A 8 -27.78 22.53 30.67
N ARG A 9 -27.46 21.80 31.75
CA ARG A 9 -27.79 22.19 33.13
C ARG A 9 -26.60 21.97 34.05
N THR A 10 -26.35 22.98 34.87
CA THR A 10 -25.39 23.05 35.99
C THR A 10 -26.02 22.58 37.32
N ALA A 11 -25.13 22.36 38.29
CA ALA A 11 -25.24 21.61 39.57
C ALA A 11 -26.24 22.13 40.64
N PRO A 12 -26.33 21.45 41.82
CA PRO A 12 -25.66 22.02 42.99
C PRO A 12 -25.00 21.02 43.98
N THR A 13 -24.33 21.63 44.95
CA THR A 13 -23.38 21.22 46.01
C THR A 13 -23.82 20.28 47.13
N GLY A 14 -22.86 19.49 47.64
CA GLY A 14 -22.55 19.42 49.09
C GLY A 14 -22.66 18.05 49.80
N CYS A 15 -21.53 17.43 50.13
CA CYS A 15 -21.33 16.77 51.44
C CYS A 15 -19.84 16.50 51.71
N ARG A 16 -19.37 16.85 52.92
CA ARG A 16 -18.01 16.64 53.44
C ARG A 16 -17.81 15.18 53.87
N ALA A 17 -16.67 14.59 53.53
CA ALA A 17 -16.11 13.44 54.25
C ALA A 17 -14.57 13.41 54.12
N ALA A 18 -13.93 12.83 55.13
CA ALA A 18 -12.56 13.05 55.56
C ALA A 18 -11.44 12.53 54.63
N ALA A 19 -10.29 13.19 54.68
CA ALA A 19 -9.07 12.81 53.98
C ALA A 19 -8.34 11.65 54.69
N PRO A 20 -7.91 10.59 53.97
CA PRO A 20 -6.95 9.64 54.49
C PRO A 20 -5.50 10.09 54.19
N ARG A 21 -4.61 9.76 55.12
CA ARG A 21 -3.19 10.10 55.15
C ARG A 21 -2.43 9.58 53.91
N VAL A 22 -1.59 10.44 53.34
CA VAL A 22 -0.64 10.11 52.27
C VAL A 22 0.49 9.24 52.83
N ALA A 23 0.66 8.03 52.30
CA ALA A 23 1.85 7.21 52.49
C ALA A 23 2.86 7.51 51.38
N ALA A 24 4.14 7.64 51.75
CA ALA A 24 5.25 7.95 50.84
C ALA A 24 5.45 6.84 49.77
N PRO A 25 5.90 7.19 48.54
CA PRO A 25 6.09 6.21 47.48
C PRO A 25 7.33 5.34 47.74
N LYS A 26 7.16 4.02 47.67
CA LYS A 26 8.28 3.07 47.58
C LYS A 26 8.90 3.15 46.19
N ALA A 27 10.23 3.22 46.15
CA ALA A 27 11.03 3.31 44.93
C ALA A 27 10.69 2.17 43.94
N THR A 28 10.20 2.53 42.75
CA THR A 28 10.03 1.64 41.62
C THR A 28 11.35 1.53 40.86
N ARG A 29 11.87 0.30 40.76
CA ARG A 29 13.04 -0.05 39.95
C ARG A 29 12.74 0.24 38.48
N THR A 30 13.52 1.11 37.85
CA THR A 30 13.51 1.34 36.40
C THR A 30 13.87 0.03 35.67
N PRO A 31 13.10 -0.43 34.67
CA PRO A 31 13.56 -1.51 33.81
C PRO A 31 14.65 -0.92 32.88
N ALA A 32 15.78 -1.63 32.79
CA ALA A 32 16.83 -1.30 31.86
C ALA A 32 16.28 -1.27 30.43
N ALA A 33 16.48 -0.16 29.73
CA ALA A 33 16.16 -0.05 28.31
C ALA A 33 16.99 -1.07 27.53
N LEU A 34 16.35 -2.10 26.96
CA LEU A 34 16.97 -2.92 25.94
C LEU A 34 17.22 -2.04 24.72
N ARG A 35 18.47 -1.62 24.53
CA ARG A 35 18.96 -1.06 23.28
C ARG A 35 18.84 -2.14 22.19
N ARG A 36 17.84 -2.01 21.33
CA ARG A 36 17.81 -2.74 20.06
C ARG A 36 18.88 -2.14 19.13
N PRO A 37 19.67 -2.94 18.41
CA PRO A 37 20.57 -2.41 17.42
C PRO A 37 19.73 -1.77 16.31
N THR A 38 20.02 -0.52 15.97
CA THR A 38 19.57 0.11 14.74
C THR A 38 20.22 -0.63 13.58
N LEU A 39 19.49 -1.52 12.89
CA LEU A 39 19.86 -1.90 11.54
C LEU A 39 19.76 -0.64 10.70
N ALA A 40 20.91 -0.13 10.24
CA ALA A 40 20.90 0.81 9.13
C ALA A 40 20.22 0.11 7.95
N ALA A 41 19.05 0.59 7.54
CA ALA A 41 18.41 0.19 6.31
C ALA A 41 19.28 0.67 5.15
N ARG A 42 20.29 -0.13 4.82
CA ARG A 42 20.91 -0.06 3.51
C ARG A 42 19.82 -0.55 2.56
N ALA A 43 19.40 0.27 1.60
CA ALA A 43 18.66 -0.21 0.45
C ALA A 43 19.52 -1.30 -0.20
N ALA A 44 19.29 -2.53 0.21
CA ALA A 44 19.94 -3.67 -0.38
C ALA A 44 19.28 -3.81 -1.74
N SER A 45 19.94 -3.34 -2.80
CA SER A 45 19.71 -3.96 -4.09
C SER A 45 20.08 -5.43 -3.88
N ALA A 46 19.06 -6.28 -3.74
CA ALA A 46 19.28 -7.71 -3.74
C ALA A 46 20.11 -8.02 -5.01
N PRO A 47 21.15 -8.87 -4.92
CA PRO A 47 21.79 -9.34 -6.14
C PRO A 47 20.70 -9.97 -6.98
N ALA A 48 20.51 -9.47 -8.20
CA ALA A 48 19.50 -9.97 -9.11
C ALA A 48 19.77 -11.46 -9.36
N ALA A 49 19.07 -12.33 -8.65
CA ALA A 49 18.82 -13.66 -9.16
C ALA A 49 18.20 -13.45 -10.54
N SER A 50 18.77 -14.06 -11.57
CA SER A 50 18.25 -13.93 -12.93
C SER A 50 16.75 -14.21 -12.89
N ALA A 51 15.95 -13.24 -13.35
CA ALA A 51 14.52 -13.37 -13.42
C ALA A 51 14.16 -14.69 -14.13
N PRO A 52 13.12 -15.40 -13.69
CA PRO A 52 12.74 -16.64 -14.33
C PRO A 52 12.38 -16.38 -15.79
N VAL A 53 12.85 -17.23 -16.70
CA VAL A 53 12.43 -17.17 -18.10
C VAL A 53 10.99 -17.70 -18.16
N VAL A 54 10.07 -16.89 -18.67
CA VAL A 54 8.66 -17.27 -18.89
C VAL A 54 8.33 -17.21 -20.38
N ASP A 55 7.46 -18.11 -20.82
CA ASP A 55 6.87 -18.09 -22.16
C ASP A 55 5.57 -17.28 -22.13
N THR A 56 5.59 -16.06 -22.65
CA THR A 56 4.41 -15.18 -22.64
C THR A 56 3.32 -15.60 -23.62
N THR A 57 3.53 -16.66 -24.42
CA THR A 57 2.48 -17.23 -25.29
C THR A 57 1.60 -18.25 -24.57
N GLN A 58 2.02 -18.69 -23.38
CA GLN A 58 1.27 -19.61 -22.52
C GLN A 58 0.72 -18.89 -21.30
N THR A 59 -0.35 -19.44 -20.71
CA THR A 59 -0.90 -18.88 -19.47
C THR A 59 0.05 -19.09 -18.29
N PRO A 60 -0.04 -18.26 -17.24
CA PRO A 60 0.68 -18.50 -15.99
C PRO A 60 0.49 -19.93 -15.45
N ALA A 61 -0.75 -20.42 -15.44
CA ALA A 61 -1.10 -21.73 -14.93
C ALA A 61 -0.44 -22.88 -15.72
N ALA A 62 -0.35 -22.77 -17.05
CA ALA A 62 0.35 -23.75 -17.89
C ALA A 62 1.84 -23.87 -17.55
N GLN A 63 2.42 -22.82 -16.95
CA GLN A 63 3.81 -22.75 -16.51
C GLN A 63 3.97 -22.98 -15.00
N GLY A 64 2.90 -23.41 -14.31
CA GLY A 64 2.90 -23.76 -12.89
C GLY A 64 2.87 -22.55 -11.94
N PHE A 65 2.60 -21.34 -12.43
CA PHE A 65 2.41 -20.18 -11.57
C PHE A 65 0.99 -20.14 -10.99
N THR A 66 0.90 -19.75 -9.72
CA THR A 66 -0.35 -19.48 -9.00
C THR A 66 -0.29 -18.11 -8.32
N MET A 67 -1.45 -17.52 -8.02
CA MET A 67 -1.54 -16.36 -7.14
C MET A 67 -1.42 -16.87 -5.68
N PRO A 68 -0.38 -16.47 -4.93
CA PRO A 68 -0.27 -16.81 -3.51
C PRO A 68 -1.39 -16.17 -2.69
N GLY A 69 -1.68 -16.74 -1.52
CA GLY A 69 -2.55 -16.07 -0.56
C GLY A 69 -1.86 -14.82 0.02
N GLU A 70 -2.60 -13.73 0.27
CA GLU A 70 -2.03 -12.48 0.83
C GLU A 70 -1.48 -12.66 2.27
N PHE A 71 -1.75 -13.80 2.90
CA PHE A 71 -1.19 -14.16 4.20
C PHE A 71 0.16 -14.89 4.10
N GLU A 72 0.62 -15.25 2.89
CA GLU A 72 1.93 -15.85 2.69
C GLU A 72 3.06 -14.83 2.90
N LYS A 73 4.31 -15.30 2.98
CA LYS A 73 5.45 -14.42 3.22
C LYS A 73 5.70 -13.50 2.02
N HIS A 74 5.72 -12.20 2.28
CA HIS A 74 6.05 -11.17 1.28
C HIS A 74 7.53 -10.77 1.32
N ALA A 75 8.00 -10.21 0.20
CA ALA A 75 9.29 -9.52 0.12
C ALA A 75 9.18 -8.03 0.48
N GLY A 76 7.97 -7.45 0.36
CA GLY A 76 7.66 -6.06 0.66
C GLY A 76 6.27 -5.68 0.15
N CYS A 77 5.89 -4.44 0.42
CA CYS A 77 4.60 -3.86 0.04
C CYS A 77 4.80 -2.70 -0.95
N TRP A 78 3.88 -2.56 -1.89
CA TRP A 78 3.81 -1.42 -2.81
C TRP A 78 2.59 -0.54 -2.48
N MET A 79 2.78 0.77 -2.52
CA MET A 79 1.72 1.76 -2.32
C MET A 79 1.86 2.89 -3.34
N GLY A 80 0.75 3.50 -3.77
CA GLY A 80 0.75 4.72 -4.58
C GLY A 80 0.54 5.97 -3.72
N TRP A 81 1.20 7.08 -4.04
CA TRP A 81 1.08 8.33 -3.29
C TRP A 81 -0.13 9.15 -3.76
N PRO A 82 -1.03 9.59 -2.85
CA PRO A 82 -2.20 10.37 -3.23
C PRO A 82 -1.80 11.83 -3.45
N TYR A 83 -2.15 12.39 -4.60
CA TYR A 83 -1.77 13.78 -4.92
C TYR A 83 -2.74 14.55 -5.82
N ASP A 84 -3.55 13.87 -6.63
CA ASP A 84 -4.44 14.55 -7.56
C ASP A 84 -5.60 15.25 -6.84
N LYS A 85 -5.67 16.57 -6.97
CA LYS A 85 -6.73 17.43 -6.43
C LYS A 85 -8.12 17.14 -7.02
N TYR A 86 -8.19 16.45 -8.17
CA TYR A 86 -9.44 15.99 -8.75
C TYR A 86 -10.13 14.96 -7.83
N LEU A 87 -9.34 14.10 -7.19
CA LEU A 87 -9.83 12.99 -6.36
C LEU A 87 -9.81 13.33 -4.87
N TRP A 88 -8.82 14.11 -4.45
CA TRP A 88 -8.54 14.34 -3.04
C TRP A 88 -8.78 15.80 -2.64
N ARG A 89 -9.65 16.01 -1.64
CA ARG A 89 -9.90 17.33 -1.05
C ARG A 89 -8.63 17.95 -0.49
N GLU A 90 -8.62 19.28 -0.39
CA GLU A 90 -7.57 20.05 0.31
C GLU A 90 -6.16 19.69 -0.18
N ASP A 91 -5.96 19.64 -1.51
CA ASP A 91 -4.70 19.29 -2.16
C ASP A 91 -4.10 17.95 -1.66
N ALA A 92 -5.00 17.01 -1.39
CA ALA A 92 -4.73 15.70 -0.81
C ALA A 92 -4.06 15.72 0.59
N LEU A 93 -3.94 16.86 1.26
CA LEU A 93 -3.23 16.96 2.55
C LEU A 93 -3.69 15.95 3.60
N PRO A 94 -5.01 15.70 3.80
CA PRO A 94 -5.46 14.68 4.74
C PRO A 94 -5.07 13.27 4.29
N ALA A 95 -5.18 12.97 2.99
CA ALA A 95 -4.86 11.66 2.42
C ALA A 95 -3.35 11.37 2.51
N LYS A 96 -2.50 12.34 2.16
CA LYS A 96 -1.04 12.29 2.30
C LYS A 96 -0.61 11.92 3.72
N LYS A 97 -1.23 12.53 4.74
CA LYS A 97 -0.97 12.18 6.16
C LYS A 97 -1.37 10.74 6.49
N GLN A 98 -2.52 10.27 6.00
CA GLN A 98 -2.99 8.90 6.27
C GLN A 98 -2.15 7.86 5.52
N TYR A 99 -1.86 8.08 4.24
CA TYR A 99 -0.99 7.19 3.45
C TYR A 99 0.41 7.10 4.06
N ALA A 100 0.98 8.23 4.53
CA ALA A 100 2.23 8.20 5.25
C ALA A 100 2.15 7.39 6.56
N ALA A 101 1.06 7.52 7.33
CA ALA A 101 0.87 6.76 8.57
C ALA A 101 0.75 5.25 8.30
N VAL A 102 0.01 4.86 7.26
CA VAL A 102 -0.12 3.46 6.83
C VAL A 102 1.22 2.91 6.37
N ALA A 103 1.93 3.60 5.47
CA ALA A 103 3.26 3.19 5.00
C ALA A 103 4.24 3.02 6.15
N LYS A 104 4.29 3.98 7.09
CA LYS A 104 5.11 3.89 8.31
C LYS A 104 4.76 2.69 9.17
N THR A 105 3.48 2.36 9.29
CA THR A 105 3.02 1.22 10.08
C THR A 105 3.43 -0.11 9.43
N ILE A 106 3.20 -0.27 8.13
CA ILE A 106 3.62 -1.46 7.38
C ILE A 106 5.15 -1.62 7.42
N SER A 107 5.89 -0.51 7.33
CA SER A 107 7.35 -0.49 7.33
C SER A 107 8.02 -1.07 8.59
N GLN A 108 7.25 -1.28 9.66
CA GLN A 108 7.70 -1.97 10.87
C GLN A 108 7.81 -3.49 10.69
N PHE A 109 7.15 -4.04 9.67
CA PHE A 109 7.07 -5.48 9.41
C PHE A 109 7.80 -5.88 8.12
N GLU A 110 7.72 -5.04 7.07
CA GLU A 110 8.33 -5.32 5.77
C GLU A 110 8.71 -4.03 5.02
N PRO A 111 9.65 -4.06 4.05
CA PRO A 111 9.97 -2.89 3.23
C PRO A 111 8.76 -2.39 2.45
N VAL A 112 8.61 -1.07 2.34
CA VAL A 112 7.54 -0.43 1.55
C VAL A 112 8.16 0.36 0.40
N THR A 113 7.60 0.23 -0.80
CA THR A 113 7.87 1.15 -1.91
C THR A 113 6.65 2.03 -2.13
N MET A 114 6.85 3.34 -1.99
CA MET A 114 5.86 4.37 -2.30
C MET A 114 6.14 4.91 -3.70
N TRP A 115 5.23 4.65 -4.63
CA TRP A 115 5.26 5.17 -5.98
C TRP A 115 4.58 6.52 -6.02
N ALA A 116 5.27 7.55 -6.49
CA ALA A 116 4.75 8.92 -6.53
C ALA A 116 4.97 9.54 -7.90
N ASP A 117 3.99 10.30 -8.39
CA ASP A 117 4.16 11.07 -9.62
C ASP A 117 5.39 12.01 -9.48
N PRO A 118 6.20 12.17 -10.53
CA PRO A 118 7.41 12.99 -10.47
C PRO A 118 7.18 14.42 -9.96
N SER A 119 5.98 14.99 -10.15
CA SER A 119 5.63 16.32 -9.68
C SER A 119 5.54 16.45 -8.15
N VAL A 120 5.39 15.34 -7.41
CA VAL A 120 5.18 15.31 -5.96
C VAL A 120 6.11 14.35 -5.22
N VAL A 121 7.08 13.73 -5.90
CA VAL A 121 7.99 12.74 -5.29
C VAL A 121 8.80 13.32 -4.12
N GLU A 122 9.29 14.56 -4.24
CA GLU A 122 10.05 15.20 -3.16
C GLU A 122 9.18 15.55 -1.95
N GLU A 123 7.90 15.88 -2.18
CA GLU A 123 6.93 16.07 -1.11
C GLU A 123 6.69 14.75 -0.37
N ALA A 124 6.43 13.66 -1.10
CA ALA A 124 6.25 12.32 -0.54
C ALA A 124 7.46 11.88 0.31
N LYS A 125 8.69 12.13 -0.19
CA LYS A 125 9.93 11.92 0.59
C LYS A 125 9.94 12.70 1.90
N GLY A 126 9.48 13.94 1.90
CA GLY A 126 9.37 14.76 3.12
C GLY A 126 8.45 14.14 4.17
N TYR A 127 7.29 13.60 3.77
CA TYR A 127 6.37 12.93 4.69
C TYR A 127 6.91 11.61 5.28
N LEU A 128 7.84 10.97 4.58
CA LEU A 128 8.38 9.64 4.88
C LEU A 128 9.85 9.67 5.32
N ALA A 129 10.44 10.85 5.54
CA ALA A 129 11.85 11.02 5.86
C ALA A 129 12.28 10.34 7.18
N ASP A 130 11.35 10.16 8.11
CA ASP A 130 11.52 9.45 9.40
C ASP A 130 11.26 7.94 9.30
N ALA A 131 11.00 7.41 8.10
CA ALA A 131 10.63 6.02 7.85
C ALA A 131 11.67 5.31 6.97
N PRO A 132 12.82 4.86 7.53
CA PRO A 132 13.96 4.36 6.75
C PRO A 132 13.68 3.07 5.96
N ASN A 133 12.61 2.34 6.30
CA ASN A 133 12.16 1.15 5.57
C ASN A 133 11.14 1.46 4.45
N VAL A 134 10.89 2.75 4.18
CA VAL A 134 10.05 3.19 3.07
C VAL A 134 10.93 3.84 2.00
N SER A 135 10.93 3.28 0.80
CA SER A 135 11.57 3.88 -0.38
C SER A 135 10.53 4.64 -1.18
N VAL A 136 10.81 5.89 -1.58
CA VAL A 136 9.92 6.68 -2.45
C VAL A 136 10.52 6.75 -3.85
N VAL A 137 9.79 6.24 -4.84
CA VAL A 137 10.25 6.13 -6.23
C VAL A 137 9.35 6.97 -7.15
N ALA A 138 9.97 7.77 -7.99
CA ALA A 138 9.25 8.57 -8.98
C ALA A 138 8.72 7.67 -10.10
N MET A 139 7.42 7.69 -10.34
CA MET A 139 6.75 6.97 -11.41
C MET A 139 5.48 7.75 -11.80
N PRO A 140 5.27 8.09 -13.08
CA PRO A 140 4.03 8.71 -13.50
C PRO A 140 2.84 7.82 -13.14
N ILE A 141 1.94 8.33 -12.32
CA ILE A 141 0.68 7.70 -11.89
C ILE A 141 -0.41 8.78 -11.92
N ASN A 142 -1.68 8.39 -12.01
CA ASN A 142 -2.81 9.30 -11.86
C ASN A 142 -3.34 9.29 -10.42
N ASP A 143 -3.37 8.12 -9.73
CA ASP A 143 -3.84 8.04 -8.35
C ASP A 143 -3.12 6.98 -7.48
N GLY A 144 -3.33 7.05 -6.17
CA GLY A 144 -2.69 6.21 -5.15
C GLY A 144 -3.24 4.77 -5.02
N TRP A 145 -4.26 4.36 -5.78
CA TRP A 145 -4.92 3.04 -5.68
C TRP A 145 -4.12 1.90 -6.34
N LEU A 146 -2.86 1.72 -5.93
CA LEU A 146 -1.97 0.70 -6.49
C LEU A 146 -2.51 -0.72 -6.38
N ARG A 147 -3.37 -1.00 -5.39
CA ARG A 147 -4.08 -2.29 -5.28
C ARG A 147 -4.81 -2.67 -6.58
N ASP A 148 -5.37 -1.69 -7.28
CA ASP A 148 -6.29 -1.92 -8.38
C ASP A 148 -5.63 -1.79 -9.75
N TRP A 149 -4.83 -0.74 -9.96
CA TRP A 149 -4.07 -0.57 -11.20
C TRP A 149 -2.72 -1.28 -11.21
N GLY A 150 -2.22 -1.68 -10.04
CA GLY A 150 -0.95 -2.39 -9.91
C GLY A 150 -1.03 -3.84 -10.40
N PRO A 151 0.13 -4.45 -10.67
CA PRO A 151 0.18 -5.82 -11.13
C PRO A 151 -0.15 -6.79 -9.98
N THR A 152 -0.64 -7.99 -10.32
CA THR A 152 -0.79 -9.09 -9.36
C THR A 152 0.40 -10.02 -9.43
N CYS A 153 1.15 -10.14 -8.33
CA CYS A 153 2.26 -11.09 -8.25
C CYS A 153 1.75 -12.54 -8.25
N ILE A 154 2.39 -13.37 -9.06
CA ILE A 154 2.20 -14.81 -9.14
C ILE A 154 3.53 -15.50 -8.87
N ALA A 155 3.49 -16.71 -8.34
CA ALA A 155 4.70 -17.44 -8.02
C ALA A 155 4.58 -18.92 -8.37
N ARG A 156 5.75 -19.54 -8.58
CA ARG A 156 5.91 -20.98 -8.64
C ARG A 156 7.11 -21.41 -7.83
N THR A 157 7.20 -22.69 -7.52
CA THR A 157 8.45 -23.28 -7.02
C THR A 157 9.07 -24.04 -8.19
N ASN A 158 10.28 -23.65 -8.58
CA ASN A 158 11.02 -24.34 -9.63
C ASN A 158 11.26 -25.80 -9.19
N PRO A 159 10.80 -26.81 -9.94
CA PRO A 159 10.86 -28.20 -9.50
C PRO A 159 12.29 -28.75 -9.45
N GLU A 160 13.22 -28.19 -10.24
CA GLU A 160 14.61 -28.63 -10.31
C GLU A 160 15.46 -27.99 -9.20
N THR A 161 15.25 -26.70 -8.93
CA THR A 161 16.09 -25.94 -7.98
C THR A 161 15.45 -25.74 -6.61
N GLY A 162 14.14 -26.00 -6.48
CA GLY A 162 13.36 -25.72 -5.27
C GLY A 162 13.20 -24.22 -4.95
N LYS A 163 13.63 -23.33 -5.84
CA LYS A 163 13.57 -21.88 -5.62
C LYS A 163 12.19 -21.33 -5.94
N ARG A 164 11.72 -20.39 -5.12
CA ARG A 164 10.52 -19.58 -5.41
C ARG A 164 10.85 -18.62 -6.55
N GLU A 165 10.09 -18.70 -7.62
CA GLU A 165 10.16 -17.84 -8.79
C GLU A 165 8.90 -16.96 -8.80
N VAL A 166 9.07 -15.66 -9.06
CA VAL A 166 7.98 -14.67 -9.05
C VAL A 166 7.89 -14.04 -10.43
N ALA A 167 6.66 -13.84 -10.89
CA ALA A 167 6.30 -13.05 -12.06
C ALA A 167 5.09 -12.17 -11.71
N GLY A 168 4.67 -11.30 -12.61
CA GLY A 168 3.49 -10.47 -12.44
C GLY A 168 2.50 -10.61 -13.57
N VAL A 169 1.21 -10.54 -13.25
CA VAL A 169 0.14 -10.34 -14.22
C VAL A 169 -0.16 -8.84 -14.27
N HIS A 170 -0.09 -8.27 -15.47
CA HIS A 170 -0.51 -6.91 -15.75
C HIS A 170 -1.91 -6.96 -16.38
N TRP A 171 -2.89 -6.38 -15.67
CA TRP A 171 -4.29 -6.37 -16.06
C TRP A 171 -4.62 -5.16 -16.93
N ASP A 172 -5.71 -5.25 -17.71
CA ASP A 172 -6.20 -4.13 -18.49
C ASP A 172 -7.02 -3.15 -17.64
N TYR A 173 -6.33 -2.30 -16.87
CA TYR A 173 -6.97 -1.31 -16.01
C TYR A 173 -7.71 -0.23 -16.81
N ASP A 174 -9.03 -0.10 -16.61
CA ASP A 174 -9.90 0.84 -17.32
C ASP A 174 -10.57 1.88 -16.41
N CYS A 175 -10.01 2.12 -15.22
CA CYS A 175 -10.58 3.03 -14.23
C CYS A 175 -12.02 2.62 -13.81
N TYR A 176 -12.16 1.35 -13.41
CA TYR A 176 -13.40 0.80 -12.85
C TYR A 176 -14.58 0.94 -13.83
N GLY A 177 -14.38 0.59 -15.09
CA GLY A 177 -15.40 0.67 -16.14
C GLY A 177 -15.60 2.05 -16.74
N ALA A 178 -14.60 2.94 -16.70
CA ALA A 178 -14.75 4.32 -17.15
C ALA A 178 -15.22 4.44 -18.62
N PRO A 179 -14.70 3.68 -19.61
CA PRO A 179 -15.20 3.75 -20.99
C PRO A 179 -16.71 3.47 -21.11
N GLY A 180 -17.20 2.44 -20.42
CA GLY A 180 -18.62 2.08 -20.40
C GLY A 180 -19.47 3.13 -19.69
N LYS A 181 -19.02 3.61 -18.52
CA LYS A 181 -19.70 4.67 -17.76
C LYS A 181 -19.84 5.94 -18.60
N ILE A 182 -18.76 6.38 -19.25
CA ILE A 182 -18.75 7.59 -20.10
C ILE A 182 -19.73 7.43 -21.28
N ARG A 183 -19.70 6.30 -21.98
CA ARG A 183 -20.64 6.00 -23.07
C ARG A 183 -22.09 6.08 -22.62
N ASP A 184 -22.37 5.62 -21.39
CA ASP A 184 -23.71 5.62 -20.82
C ASP A 184 -24.08 6.95 -20.13
N GLY A 185 -23.24 7.99 -20.24
CA GLY A 185 -23.47 9.30 -19.61
C GLY A 185 -23.32 9.31 -18.08
N ARG A 186 -22.66 8.29 -17.51
CA ARG A 186 -22.37 8.17 -16.08
C ARG A 186 -20.97 8.75 -15.76
N PRO A 187 -20.76 9.29 -14.55
CA PRO A 187 -19.45 9.80 -14.15
C PRO A 187 -18.43 8.65 -14.05
N ALA A 188 -17.24 8.87 -14.61
CA ALA A 188 -16.05 8.06 -14.36
C ALA A 188 -15.33 8.55 -13.09
N MET A 189 -14.49 7.68 -12.50
CA MET A 189 -13.71 8.07 -11.31
C MET A 189 -12.69 9.14 -11.64
N MET A 190 -12.00 9.04 -12.78
CA MET A 190 -11.08 10.04 -13.31
C MET A 190 -11.25 10.14 -14.83
N PRO A 191 -10.98 11.31 -15.43
CA PRO A 191 -11.14 11.51 -16.87
C PRO A 191 -10.04 10.84 -17.71
N ASN A 192 -8.88 10.54 -17.12
CA ASN A 192 -7.76 9.85 -17.75
C ASN A 192 -7.06 8.96 -16.71
N TRP A 193 -6.69 7.74 -17.09
CA TRP A 193 -6.01 6.73 -16.27
C TRP A 193 -4.82 6.07 -16.98
N ASP A 194 -4.37 6.64 -18.11
CA ASP A 194 -3.27 6.13 -18.93
C ASP A 194 -1.97 5.87 -18.14
N LYS A 195 -1.60 6.75 -17.21
CA LYS A 195 -0.43 6.58 -16.35
C LYS A 195 -0.59 5.44 -15.36
N ASP A 196 -1.79 5.22 -14.82
CA ASP A 196 -2.03 4.11 -13.88
C ASP A 196 -1.90 2.77 -14.60
N TYR A 197 -2.48 2.67 -15.81
CA TYR A 197 -2.28 1.51 -16.69
C TYR A 197 -0.80 1.31 -17.02
N ALA A 198 -0.07 2.34 -17.47
CA ALA A 198 1.35 2.21 -17.78
C ALA A 198 2.21 1.87 -16.55
N ALA A 199 1.86 2.40 -15.36
CA ALA A 199 2.55 2.16 -14.12
C ALA A 199 2.42 0.71 -13.64
N GLY A 200 1.26 0.07 -13.85
CA GLY A 200 1.07 -1.35 -13.50
C GLY A 200 2.15 -2.25 -14.10
N ARG A 201 2.45 -2.05 -15.39
CA ARG A 201 3.56 -2.73 -16.08
C ARG A 201 4.93 -2.27 -15.60
N ALA A 202 5.13 -0.95 -15.45
CA ALA A 202 6.42 -0.36 -15.07
C ALA A 202 6.89 -0.78 -13.68
N VAL A 203 5.98 -1.10 -12.75
CA VAL A 203 6.31 -1.69 -11.44
C VAL A 203 7.04 -3.02 -11.62
N LEU A 204 6.57 -3.90 -12.50
CA LEU A 204 7.23 -5.20 -12.74
C LEU A 204 8.60 -5.01 -13.39
N GLU A 205 8.70 -4.12 -14.37
CA GLU A 205 9.95 -3.79 -15.05
C GLU A 205 11.00 -3.22 -14.09
N HIS A 206 10.59 -2.37 -13.15
CA HIS A 206 11.49 -1.82 -12.12
C HIS A 206 12.14 -2.91 -11.27
N TYR A 207 11.40 -3.99 -10.96
CA TYR A 207 11.91 -5.13 -10.20
C TYR A 207 12.53 -6.23 -11.09
N GLY A 208 12.55 -6.03 -12.41
CA GLY A 208 13.01 -7.04 -13.38
C GLY A 208 12.16 -8.31 -13.36
N LEU A 209 10.89 -8.22 -12.96
CA LEU A 209 9.97 -9.36 -12.92
C LEU A 209 9.41 -9.65 -14.32
N PRO A 210 9.26 -10.92 -14.71
CA PRO A 210 8.58 -11.26 -15.95
C PRO A 210 7.10 -10.85 -15.90
N VAL A 211 6.58 -10.42 -17.05
CA VAL A 211 5.24 -9.88 -17.20
C VAL A 211 4.38 -10.81 -18.04
N PHE A 212 3.20 -11.15 -17.52
CA PHE A 212 2.10 -11.71 -18.28
C PHE A 212 1.06 -10.61 -18.53
N GLU A 213 0.91 -10.22 -19.78
CA GLU A 213 -0.14 -9.28 -20.19
C GLU A 213 -1.49 -10.01 -20.21
N CYS A 214 -2.50 -9.47 -19.55
CA CYS A 214 -3.86 -10.01 -19.55
C CYS A 214 -4.83 -8.97 -20.12
N PRO A 215 -5.47 -9.21 -21.27
CA PRO A 215 -6.40 -8.27 -21.90
C PRO A 215 -7.77 -8.22 -21.20
N LEU A 216 -7.89 -8.77 -19.99
CA LEU A 216 -9.10 -8.74 -19.19
C LEU A 216 -9.10 -7.47 -18.34
N HIS A 217 -10.19 -6.71 -18.40
CA HIS A 217 -10.44 -5.64 -17.44
C HIS A 217 -10.66 -6.23 -16.06
N LEU A 218 -9.69 -6.02 -15.16
CA LEU A 218 -9.70 -6.54 -13.81
C LEU A 218 -8.86 -5.64 -12.91
N GLU A 219 -9.37 -5.41 -11.70
CA GLU A 219 -8.64 -4.74 -10.64
C GLU A 219 -8.22 -5.76 -9.57
N GLY A 220 -6.99 -5.65 -9.07
CA GLY A 220 -6.46 -6.58 -8.07
C GLY A 220 -7.31 -6.64 -6.80
N GLY A 221 -7.94 -5.54 -6.38
CA GLY A 221 -8.85 -5.49 -5.24
C GLY A 221 -10.20 -6.19 -5.44
N SER A 222 -10.53 -6.61 -6.67
CA SER A 222 -11.78 -7.33 -6.99
C SER A 222 -11.69 -8.85 -6.79
N ILE A 223 -10.48 -9.38 -6.59
CA ILE A 223 -10.22 -10.81 -6.41
C ILE A 223 -9.45 -11.08 -5.12
N HIS A 224 -9.58 -12.31 -4.59
CA HIS A 224 -8.80 -12.80 -3.46
C HIS A 224 -8.40 -14.25 -3.75
N SER A 225 -7.20 -14.65 -3.35
CA SER A 225 -6.73 -16.03 -3.43
C SER A 225 -6.41 -16.59 -2.04
N ASP A 226 -6.71 -17.87 -1.84
CA ASP A 226 -6.25 -18.65 -0.69
C ASP A 226 -4.89 -19.34 -0.94
N GLY A 227 -4.32 -19.19 -2.14
CA GLY A 227 -3.07 -19.82 -2.55
C GLY A 227 -3.18 -21.31 -2.91
N GLN A 228 -4.38 -21.91 -2.95
CA GLN A 228 -4.58 -23.35 -3.13
C GLN A 228 -5.41 -23.73 -4.37
N GLY A 229 -5.97 -22.75 -5.08
CA GLY A 229 -6.72 -22.94 -6.34
C GLY A 229 -8.18 -23.27 -6.11
#